data_AF-A0A6M1ZSQ0-F1
#
_entry.id   AF-A0A6M1ZSQ0-F1
#
_cell.length_a   1.000
_cell.length_b   1.000
_cell.length_c   1.000
_cell.angle_alpha   90.00
_cell.angle_beta   90.00
_cell.angle_gamma   90.00
#
_symmetry.space_group_name_H-M   'P 1'
#
loop_
_entity.id
_entity.type
_entity.pdbx_description
1 polymer ?
#
loop_
_entity_poly.entity_id
_entity_poly.type
_entity_poly.pdbx_seq_one_letter_code
_entity_poly.pdbx_strand_id
1 'polypeptide(L)'
;MNDEYKELIDTLNNFIEKLEEFNKTKNDYLKLDIRAIGNKIDHLSKILSDNIAMDSNIMFEKLDLYLSTTLDEDYKKLLLQLTKIRKKLFEL
;
A
#
# COMPACT_ATOMS: atom_id res chain seq x y z
N MET A 1 -6.05 -5.81 19.53
CA MET A 1 -6.09 -5.58 18.08
C MET A 1 -6.76 -6.78 17.43
N ASN A 2 -7.79 -6.59 16.59
CA ASN A 2 -8.40 -7.69 15.83
C ASN A 2 -7.32 -8.36 14.95
N ASP A 3 -7.36 -9.69 14.82
CA ASP A 3 -6.37 -10.44 14.03
C ASP A 3 -6.36 -9.99 12.55
N GLU A 4 -7.51 -9.60 12.03
CA GLU A 4 -7.66 -9.07 10.67
C GLU A 4 -6.97 -7.70 10.50
N TYR A 5 -7.07 -6.81 11.50
CA TYR A 5 -6.36 -5.52 11.47
C TYR A 5 -4.85 -5.71 11.55
N LYS A 6 -4.39 -6.71 12.32
CA LYS A 6 -2.98 -7.08 12.38
C LYS A 6 -2.48 -7.59 11.03
N GLU A 7 -3.23 -8.47 10.37
CA GLU A 7 -2.88 -8.95 9.03
C GLU A 7 -2.78 -7.80 8.02
N LEU A 8 -3.71 -6.84 8.07
CA LEU A 8 -3.67 -5.67 7.20
C LEU A 8 -2.43 -4.81 7.46
N ILE A 9 -2.04 -4.59 8.71
CA ILE A 9 -0.82 -3.86 9.07
C ILE A 9 0.43 -4.59 8.57
N ASP A 10 0.53 -5.89 8.79
CA ASP A 10 1.67 -6.69 8.34
C ASP A 10 1.77 -6.67 6.81
N THR A 11 0.64 -6.74 6.11
CA THR A 11 0.58 -6.63 4.65
C THR A 11 0.99 -5.24 4.16
N LEU A 12 0.56 -4.16 4.84
CA LEU A 12 0.97 -2.78 4.55
C LEU A 12 2.47 -2.57 4.78
N ASN A 13 3.06 -3.16 5.82
CA ASN A 13 4.49 -3.06 6.07
C ASN A 13 5.29 -3.74 4.96
N ASN A 14 4.92 -4.97 4.57
CA ASN A 14 5.54 -5.67 3.45
C ASN A 14 5.41 -4.88 2.13
N PHE A 15 4.26 -4.24 1.90
CA PHE A 15 4.05 -3.39 0.73
C PHE A 15 4.99 -2.19 0.70
N ILE A 16 5.18 -1.50 1.83
CA ILE A 16 6.11 -0.38 1.95
C ILE A 16 7.55 -0.85 1.69
N GLU A 17 7.96 -1.97 2.26
CA GLU A 17 9.31 -2.53 2.04
C GLU A 17 9.56 -2.85 0.56
N LYS A 18 8.59 -3.47 -0.11
CA LYS A 18 8.71 -3.78 -1.55
C LYS A 18 8.72 -2.54 -2.42
N LEU A 19 7.95 -1.51 -2.07
CA LEU A 19 7.99 -0.21 -2.73
C LEU A 19 9.34 0.48 -2.54
N GLU A 20 9.92 0.44 -1.34
CA GLU A 20 11.25 0.98 -1.07
C GLU A 20 12.34 0.24 -1.87
N GLU A 21 12.27 -1.08 -1.92
CA GLU A 21 13.16 -1.93 -2.69
C GLU A 21 13.07 -1.58 -4.19
N PHE A 22 11.85 -1.49 -4.72
CA PHE A 22 11.62 -1.05 -6.10
C PHE A 22 12.13 0.37 -6.34
N ASN A 23 11.90 1.30 -5.43
CA ASN A 23 12.35 2.68 -5.61
C ASN A 23 13.88 2.78 -5.68
N LYS A 24 14.61 1.97 -4.91
CA LYS A 24 16.08 1.91 -4.89
C LYS A 24 16.65 1.19 -6.12
N THR A 25 16.04 0.08 -6.52
CA THR A 25 16.60 -0.81 -7.54
C THR A 25 16.04 -0.55 -8.93
N LYS A 26 14.86 0.08 -9.02
CA LYS A 26 14.01 0.18 -10.22
C LYS A 26 13.81 -1.18 -10.91
N ASN A 27 13.82 -2.27 -10.12
CA ASN A 27 13.70 -3.62 -10.63
C ASN A 27 12.26 -3.92 -11.02
N ASP A 28 11.99 -3.98 -12.32
CA ASP A 28 10.66 -4.23 -12.87
C ASP A 28 10.04 -5.57 -12.45
N TYR A 29 10.84 -6.58 -12.05
CA TYR A 29 10.31 -7.84 -11.52
C TYR A 29 9.52 -7.63 -10.21
N LEU A 30 9.85 -6.60 -9.43
CA LEU A 30 9.14 -6.28 -8.18
C LEU A 30 7.74 -5.69 -8.44
N LYS A 31 7.44 -5.20 -9.65
CA LYS A 31 6.14 -4.61 -9.98
C LYS A 31 4.99 -5.60 -9.81
N LEU A 32 5.21 -6.87 -10.13
CA LEU A 32 4.22 -7.94 -9.98
C LEU A 32 3.91 -8.19 -8.51
N ASP A 33 4.96 -8.32 -7.69
CA ASP A 33 4.82 -8.51 -6.24
C ASP A 33 4.11 -7.34 -5.58
N ILE A 34 4.51 -6.11 -5.93
CA ILE A 34 3.88 -4.89 -5.42
C ILE A 34 2.38 -4.89 -5.78
N ARG A 35 2.01 -5.14 -7.03
CA ARG A 35 0.58 -5.22 -7.42
C ARG A 35 -0.18 -6.31 -6.66
N ALA A 36 0.42 -7.48 -6.49
CA ALA A 36 -0.20 -8.59 -5.76
C ALA A 36 -0.46 -8.24 -4.29
N ILE A 37 0.53 -7.66 -3.60
CA ILE A 37 0.39 -7.21 -2.21
C ILE A 37 -0.64 -6.08 -2.14
N GLY A 38 -0.64 -5.16 -3.11
CA GLY A 38 -1.64 -4.13 -3.28
C GLY A 38 -3.07 -4.71 -3.31
N ASN A 39 -3.34 -5.66 -4.19
CA ASN A 39 -4.65 -6.31 -4.27
C ASN A 39 -5.06 -6.98 -2.95
N LYS A 40 -4.10 -7.54 -2.20
CA LYS A 40 -4.37 -8.10 -0.86
C LYS A 40 -4.79 -7.01 0.14
N ILE A 41 -4.14 -5.85 0.12
CA ILE A 41 -4.52 -4.68 0.94
C ILE A 41 -5.94 -4.22 0.61
N ASP A 42 -6.28 -4.12 -0.69
CA ASP A 42 -7.63 -3.76 -1.13
C ASP A 42 -8.67 -4.70 -0.54
N HIS A 43 -8.45 -6.01 -0.71
CA HIS A 43 -9.35 -7.05 -0.22
C HIS A 43 -9.55 -6.98 1.30
N LEU A 44 -8.45 -6.93 2.07
CA LEU A 44 -8.50 -6.81 3.53
C LEU A 44 -9.17 -5.50 3.98
N SER A 45 -8.91 -4.39 3.30
CA SER A 45 -9.50 -3.08 3.65
C SER A 45 -11.03 -3.07 3.50
N LYS A 46 -11.56 -3.77 2.49
CA LYS A 46 -13.00 -3.90 2.23
C LYS A 46 -13.70 -4.75 3.28
N ILE A 47 -13.02 -5.74 3.85
CA ILE A 47 -13.56 -6.59 4.92
C ILE A 47 -13.66 -5.80 6.23
N LEU A 48 -12.68 -4.93 6.50
CA LEU A 48 -12.48 -4.36 7.83
C LEU A 48 -13.33 -3.11 8.16
N SER A 49 -13.69 -2.24 7.20
CA SER A 49 -14.72 -1.18 7.33
C SER A 49 -14.74 -0.24 6.11
N ASP A 50 -15.91 0.33 5.77
CA ASP A 50 -16.10 1.34 4.71
C ASP A 50 -15.16 2.56 4.82
N ASN A 51 -14.79 2.96 6.04
CA ASN A 51 -13.91 4.12 6.27
C ASN A 51 -12.45 3.90 5.85
N ILE A 52 -11.99 2.65 5.74
CA ILE A 52 -10.64 2.29 5.26
C ILE A 52 -10.66 2.00 3.76
N ALA A 53 -11.77 1.42 3.27
CA ALA A 53 -11.97 1.07 1.86
C ALA A 53 -12.02 2.30 0.91
N MET A 54 -12.46 3.48 1.39
CA MET A 54 -12.49 4.69 0.56
C MET A 54 -11.09 5.31 0.32
N ASP A 55 -10.16 5.12 1.27
CA ASP A 55 -8.77 5.61 1.17
C ASP A 55 -7.89 4.68 0.29
N SER A 56 -8.23 3.39 0.16
CA SER A 56 -7.43 2.41 -0.59
C SER A 56 -7.57 2.54 -2.11
N ASN A 57 -8.74 2.89 -2.65
CA ASN A 57 -8.92 3.10 -4.10
C ASN A 57 -7.99 4.20 -4.68
N ILE A 58 -7.84 5.32 -3.96
CA ILE A 58 -6.95 6.44 -4.37
C ILE A 58 -5.47 6.00 -4.35
N MET A 59 -5.14 5.05 -3.48
CA MET A 59 -3.79 4.50 -3.36
C MET A 59 -3.41 3.68 -4.60
N PHE A 60 -4.35 2.93 -5.19
CA PHE A 60 -4.08 2.08 -6.36
C PHE A 60 -3.89 2.87 -7.65
N GLU A 61 -4.69 3.92 -7.86
CA GLU A 61 -4.49 4.81 -9.01
C GLU A 61 -3.09 5.44 -8.99
N LYS A 62 -2.63 5.87 -7.80
CA LYS A 62 -1.29 6.42 -7.62
C LYS A 62 -0.19 5.37 -7.73
N LEU A 63 -0.48 4.14 -7.30
CA LEU A 63 0.45 3.03 -7.43
C LEU A 63 0.75 2.74 -8.90
N ASP A 64 -0.27 2.56 -9.73
CA ASP A 64 -0.07 2.25 -11.15
C ASP A 64 0.61 3.41 -11.89
N LEU A 65 0.27 4.66 -11.54
CA LEU A 65 0.98 5.83 -12.04
C LEU A 65 2.47 5.76 -11.69
N TYR A 66 2.80 5.53 -10.41
CA TYR A 66 4.18 5.44 -9.94
C TYR A 66 4.95 4.26 -10.57
N LEU A 67 4.35 3.09 -10.69
CA LEU A 67 5.01 1.93 -11.31
C LEU A 67 5.26 2.15 -12.81
N SER A 68 4.52 3.07 -13.44
CA SER A 68 4.65 3.40 -14.87
C SER A 68 5.62 4.56 -15.13
N THR A 69 5.66 5.56 -14.25
CA THR A 69 6.47 6.78 -14.44
C THR A 69 7.75 6.78 -13.60
N THR A 70 7.78 6.01 -12.50
CA THR A 70 8.85 5.95 -11.49
C THR A 70 9.25 7.29 -10.87
N LEU A 71 8.37 8.29 -10.95
CA LEU A 71 8.62 9.64 -10.43
C LEU A 71 8.67 9.65 -8.90
N ASP A 72 9.71 10.26 -8.35
CA ASP A 72 9.92 10.34 -6.89
C ASP A 72 8.79 11.08 -6.16
N GLU A 73 8.10 12.01 -6.83
CA GLU A 73 6.96 12.71 -6.25
C GLU A 73 5.77 11.77 -6.04
N ASP A 74 5.51 10.87 -6.98
CA ASP A 74 4.44 9.88 -6.90
C ASP A 74 4.74 8.84 -5.82
N TYR A 75 6.00 8.41 -5.71
CA TYR A 75 6.49 7.58 -4.60
C TYR A 75 6.23 8.24 -3.24
N LYS A 76 6.62 9.51 -3.06
CA LYS A 76 6.41 10.25 -1.80
C LYS A 76 4.94 10.36 -1.43
N LYS A 77 4.06 10.63 -2.42
CA LYS A 77 2.61 10.71 -2.22
C LYS A 77 2.04 9.36 -1.78
N LEU A 78 2.48 8.26 -2.41
CA LEU A 78 2.06 6.91 -2.09
C LEU A 78 2.50 6.50 -0.67
N LEU A 79 3.77 6.74 -0.32
CA LEU A 79 4.31 6.44 1.01
C LEU A 79 3.59 7.23 2.12
N LEU A 80 3.24 8.48 1.86
CA LEU A 80 2.49 9.31 2.81
C LEU A 80 1.09 8.73 3.08
N GLN A 81 0.39 8.28 2.03
CA GLN A 81 -0.93 7.66 2.17
C GLN A 81 -0.87 6.34 2.93
N LEU A 82 0.06 5.45 2.57
CA LEU A 82 0.30 4.18 3.27
C LEU A 82 0.58 4.39 4.75
N THR A 83 1.42 5.37 5.06
CA THR A 83 1.75 5.71 6.45
C THR A 83 0.53 6.21 7.23
N LYS A 84 -0.35 7.01 6.60
CA LYS A 84 -1.60 7.48 7.21
C LYS A 84 -2.55 6.32 7.51
N ILE A 85 -2.73 5.40 6.56
CA ILE A 85 -3.58 4.21 6.72
C ILE A 85 -3.03 3.34 7.86
N ARG A 86 -1.72 3.05 7.85
CA ARG A 86 -1.06 2.29 8.91
C ARG A 86 -1.27 2.91 10.30
N LYS A 87 -1.12 4.23 10.43
CA LYS A 87 -1.35 4.94 11.70
C LYS A 87 -2.80 4.83 12.18
N LYS A 88 -3.77 5.08 11.28
CA LYS A 88 -5.20 4.91 11.60
C LYS A 88 -5.49 3.50 12.12
N LEU A 89 -4.90 2.48 11.49
CA LEU A 89 -5.06 1.09 11.90
C LEU A 89 -4.48 0.80 13.30
N PHE A 90 -3.37 1.44 13.68
CA PHE A 90 -2.79 1.30 15.03
C PHE A 90 -3.61 1.99 16.13
N GLU A 91 -4.43 2.97 15.77
CA GLU A 91 -5.26 3.73 16.71
C GLU A 91 -6.64 3.06 16.98
N LEU A 92 -6.96 1.98 16.25
CA LEU A 92 -8.18 1.16 16.37
C LEU A 92 -7.95 -0.09 17.22
#